data_AF-A0A1Q9GSK3-F1
#
_entry.id   AF-A0A1Q9GSK3-F1
#
_cell.length_a   1.000
_cell.length_b   1.000
_cell.length_c   1.000
_cell.angle_alpha   90.00
_cell.angle_beta   90.00
_cell.angle_gamma   90.00
#
_symmetry.space_group_name_H-M   'P 1'
#
loop_
_entity.id
_entity.type
_entity.pdbx_description
1 polymer ?
#
loop_
_entity_poly.entity_id
_entity_poly.type
_entity_poly.pdbx_seq_one_letter_code
_entity_poly.pdbx_strand_id
1 'polypeptide(L)'
;MKNNKSYFCLIPIVALLNGCSDDSELETDSRQFVPYTLDKLYYPNDLLLGDSDGTIELPAEQDGSVVDYHDYENVYGALDGWSTGYPMTLPLSGSNVAIDPETLSENVILFDVASGKRLVAGDDFIASLSESQEIVIKPMTIFPESTTYVLALTNGIRDIQGNELKPSPGYEKLAKGESLDDPLSDQAMAQVQRNQSQLKAAGVTGEIVYSAEFTTQSIYPVMEAARENIPTQMLQNLALKAKGRDYWTYSATISIPYYLDMPGSSNCEVSSLYERGSEKYQQVDADPVGYCPPLYSWWTDDPDGHGNFVHGQNPKPGVRSTQEIPVVIYSPVDWNPITLNGTTKSLSTSIFVHGITGWKESAGTMVKSIVTQGGGRFVVAIDQPLHGERGIDINQDGIMDITATSSEENEDKSVYLNLLSPLTLRDNQRQAVLDQLALRKALNSTPYIDNSDISLIGHSLGGIISTMVSELSQGVDELAFSTVTLVVPGMHLTDLVMNSMLLGEEVIGEIKK
;
A
#
# COMPACT_ATOMS: atom_id res chain seq x y z
N MET A 1 -17.39 -63.03 56.15
CA MET A 1 -18.31 -62.00 55.64
C MET A 1 -18.12 -61.92 54.13
N LYS A 2 -19.13 -62.42 53.38
CA LYS A 2 -19.90 -61.71 52.34
C LYS A 2 -19.07 -61.35 51.09
N ASN A 3 -19.21 -62.12 49.99
CA ASN A 3 -20.17 -61.91 48.86
C ASN A 3 -19.64 -60.81 47.91
N ASN A 4 -19.59 -60.94 46.58
CA ASN A 4 -20.41 -61.65 45.59
C ASN A 4 -19.64 -61.65 44.24
N LYS A 5 -19.59 -62.77 43.49
CA LYS A 5 -20.33 -63.07 42.22
C LYS A 5 -19.93 -62.24 40.99
N SER A 6 -19.92 -62.73 39.75
CA SER A 6 -20.01 -64.06 39.13
C SER A 6 -19.75 -63.87 37.62
N TYR A 7 -19.15 -64.86 36.98
CA TYR A 7 -19.02 -65.01 35.53
C TYR A 7 -20.39 -65.11 34.84
N PHE A 8 -20.50 -64.60 33.60
CA PHE A 8 -21.29 -65.27 32.55
C PHE A 8 -20.69 -65.02 31.17
N CYS A 9 -20.30 -66.12 30.54
CA CYS A 9 -20.04 -66.27 29.12
C CYS A 9 -21.37 -66.65 28.44
N LEU A 10 -21.71 -66.03 27.31
CA LEU A 10 -22.70 -66.56 26.37
C LEU A 10 -22.36 -66.08 24.95
N ILE A 11 -22.07 -67.07 24.11
CA ILE A 11 -21.75 -67.03 22.68
C ILE A 11 -23.09 -66.98 21.88
N PRO A 12 -23.08 -67.04 20.52
CA PRO A 12 -23.10 -65.97 19.52
C PRO A 12 -24.48 -65.80 18.84
N ILE A 13 -24.67 -64.72 18.08
CA ILE A 13 -25.61 -64.75 16.93
C ILE A 13 -24.80 -64.41 15.68
N VAL A 14 -24.53 -65.46 14.90
CA VAL A 14 -24.15 -65.36 13.50
C VAL A 14 -25.43 -65.13 12.70
N ALA A 15 -25.47 -64.03 11.94
CA ALA A 15 -26.27 -63.93 10.73
C ALA A 15 -25.31 -63.60 9.59
N LEU A 16 -24.89 -64.64 8.87
CA LEU A 16 -24.27 -64.54 7.55
C LEU A 16 -25.36 -64.13 6.56
N LEU A 17 -25.11 -63.07 5.80
CA LEU A 17 -25.61 -62.95 4.44
C LEU A 17 -24.54 -62.22 3.61
N ASN A 18 -23.96 -62.98 2.69
CA ASN A 18 -23.03 -62.54 1.67
C ASN A 18 -23.59 -61.35 0.89
N GLY A 19 -22.89 -60.23 0.93
CA GLY A 19 -22.86 -59.26 -0.16
C GLY A 19 -21.40 -59.05 -0.49
N CYS A 20 -20.98 -59.46 -1.70
CA CYS A 20 -19.71 -59.07 -2.27
C CYS A 20 -19.60 -57.54 -2.23
N SER A 21 -18.88 -56.98 -1.26
CA SER A 21 -18.17 -55.74 -1.51
C SER A 21 -16.88 -56.15 -2.20
N ASP A 22 -16.72 -55.66 -3.41
CA ASP A 22 -15.43 -55.56 -4.06
C ASP A 22 -14.52 -54.78 -3.09
N ASP A 23 -13.65 -55.49 -2.38
CA ASP A 23 -12.56 -54.88 -1.61
C ASP A 23 -11.49 -54.41 -2.61
N SER A 24 -11.89 -53.56 -3.55
CA SER A 24 -10.94 -52.59 -4.08
C SER A 24 -10.64 -51.68 -2.91
N GLU A 25 -9.48 -51.89 -2.26
CA GLU A 25 -8.83 -50.85 -1.49
C GLU A 25 -9.00 -49.55 -2.30
N LEU A 26 -9.81 -48.63 -1.78
CA LEU A 26 -9.85 -47.27 -2.30
C LEU A 26 -8.45 -46.74 -2.05
N GLU A 27 -7.54 -46.93 -3.01
CA GLU A 27 -6.31 -46.15 -3.07
C GLU A 27 -6.77 -44.70 -3.10
N THR A 28 -6.68 -44.06 -1.94
CA THR A 28 -6.89 -42.63 -1.83
C THR A 28 -5.78 -42.01 -2.65
N ASP A 29 -6.13 -41.55 -3.85
CA ASP A 29 -5.23 -40.80 -4.72
C ASP A 29 -4.61 -39.66 -3.90
N SER A 30 -3.36 -39.85 -3.49
CA SER A 30 -2.65 -39.01 -2.54
C SER A 30 -1.84 -37.92 -3.23
N ARG A 31 -1.92 -37.82 -4.57
CA ARG A 31 -1.21 -36.79 -5.35
C ARG A 31 -1.53 -35.39 -4.83
N GLN A 32 -0.55 -34.52 -4.95
CA GLN A 32 -0.67 -33.14 -4.50
C GLN A 32 -1.68 -32.36 -5.34
N PHE A 33 -2.32 -31.38 -4.71
CA PHE A 33 -3.25 -30.44 -5.34
C PHE A 33 -3.21 -29.09 -4.61
N VAL A 34 -3.65 -28.03 -5.30
CA VAL A 34 -3.94 -26.73 -4.66
C VAL A 34 -5.38 -26.77 -4.15
N PRO A 35 -5.64 -26.57 -2.84
CA PRO A 35 -7.01 -26.54 -2.33
C PRO A 35 -7.85 -25.48 -3.05
N TYR A 36 -9.10 -25.80 -3.29
CA TYR A 36 -10.07 -24.86 -3.86
C TYR A 36 -11.36 -24.99 -3.08
N THR A 37 -11.53 -24.14 -2.08
CA THR A 37 -12.74 -24.04 -1.26
C THR A 37 -13.19 -22.59 -1.24
N LEU A 38 -14.51 -22.37 -1.22
CA LEU A 38 -15.08 -21.02 -1.32
C LEU A 38 -15.14 -20.30 0.04
N ASP A 39 -15.03 -21.04 1.13
CA ASP A 39 -14.85 -20.52 2.49
C ASP A 39 -13.42 -20.03 2.78
N LYS A 40 -12.45 -20.40 1.93
CA LYS A 40 -11.04 -19.99 2.07
C LYS A 40 -10.38 -19.88 0.71
N LEU A 41 -10.64 -18.76 0.03
CA LEU A 41 -9.96 -18.40 -1.21
C LEU A 41 -8.54 -17.90 -0.93
N TYR A 42 -7.60 -18.26 -1.81
CA TYR A 42 -6.22 -17.77 -1.75
C TYR A 42 -6.08 -16.50 -2.57
N TYR A 43 -5.39 -15.50 -2.02
CA TYR A 43 -5.15 -14.24 -2.72
C TYR A 43 -4.01 -14.37 -3.74
N PRO A 44 -4.12 -13.67 -4.89
CA PRO A 44 -5.25 -12.84 -5.32
C PRO A 44 -6.37 -13.67 -5.98
N ASN A 45 -7.64 -13.26 -5.81
CA ASN A 45 -8.78 -13.95 -6.42
C ASN A 45 -10.01 -13.03 -6.62
N ASP A 46 -10.42 -12.83 -7.86
CA ASP A 46 -11.55 -11.95 -8.24
C ASP A 46 -12.93 -12.50 -7.87
N LEU A 47 -13.04 -13.70 -7.29
CA LEU A 47 -14.28 -14.11 -6.61
C LEU A 47 -14.58 -13.24 -5.38
N LEU A 48 -13.57 -12.56 -4.86
CA LEU A 48 -13.70 -11.55 -3.81
C LEU A 48 -13.79 -10.13 -4.39
N LEU A 49 -13.69 -9.91 -5.70
CA LEU A 49 -13.73 -8.57 -6.28
C LEU A 49 -15.16 -8.21 -6.73
N GLY A 50 -15.57 -6.97 -6.46
CA GLY A 50 -16.80 -6.40 -7.03
C GLY A 50 -18.00 -6.50 -6.10
N ASP A 51 -17.84 -5.99 -4.89
CA ASP A 51 -18.95 -5.69 -3.99
C ASP A 51 -19.81 -4.50 -4.52
N SER A 52 -20.72 -4.01 -3.68
CA SER A 52 -21.58 -2.89 -4.05
C SER A 52 -20.85 -1.54 -4.16
N ASP A 53 -19.68 -1.38 -3.55
CA ASP A 53 -18.93 -0.12 -3.56
C ASP A 53 -17.77 -0.11 -4.58
N GLY A 54 -17.41 -1.28 -5.12
CA GLY A 54 -16.41 -1.45 -6.16
C GLY A 54 -15.01 -1.77 -5.64
N THR A 55 -14.90 -2.27 -4.40
CA THR A 55 -13.69 -2.80 -3.79
C THR A 55 -13.72 -4.34 -3.71
N ILE A 56 -12.75 -4.91 -2.99
CA ILE A 56 -12.67 -6.32 -2.65
C ILE A 56 -13.64 -6.60 -1.50
N GLU A 57 -14.62 -7.48 -1.69
CA GLU A 57 -15.48 -8.02 -0.63
C GLU A 57 -14.69 -9.01 0.23
N LEU A 58 -14.48 -8.66 1.49
CA LEU A 58 -13.90 -9.54 2.50
C LEU A 58 -14.98 -10.26 3.33
N PRO A 59 -14.69 -11.46 3.87
CA PRO A 59 -15.64 -12.17 4.72
C PRO A 59 -16.17 -11.37 5.92
N ALA A 60 -15.37 -10.44 6.46
CA ALA A 60 -15.76 -9.58 7.58
C ALA A 60 -16.89 -8.58 7.23
N GLU A 61 -16.99 -8.18 5.96
CA GLU A 61 -18.01 -7.23 5.46
C GLU A 61 -19.37 -7.91 5.29
N GLN A 62 -19.36 -9.21 4.99
CA GLN A 62 -20.58 -10.00 4.75
C GLN A 62 -21.42 -10.30 6.02
N ASP A 63 -20.82 -10.24 7.21
CA ASP A 63 -21.53 -10.56 8.48
C ASP A 63 -22.34 -9.35 9.03
N GLY A 64 -22.37 -8.22 8.30
CA GLY A 64 -23.11 -7.01 8.68
C GLY A 64 -22.57 -6.30 9.92
N SER A 65 -21.36 -6.66 10.35
CA SER A 65 -20.64 -6.03 11.44
C SER A 65 -19.92 -4.76 10.98
N VAL A 66 -19.62 -3.84 11.90
CA VAL A 66 -18.74 -2.71 11.58
C VAL A 66 -17.33 -3.27 11.42
N VAL A 67 -16.78 -3.17 10.21
CA VAL A 67 -15.45 -3.65 9.88
C VAL A 67 -14.41 -2.62 10.32
N ASP A 68 -13.38 -3.10 11.01
CA ASP A 68 -12.24 -2.28 11.40
C ASP A 68 -11.14 -2.37 10.33
N TYR A 69 -11.04 -1.36 9.46
CA TYR A 69 -10.04 -1.28 8.39
C TYR A 69 -8.65 -0.82 8.88
N HIS A 70 -8.49 -0.57 10.19
CA HIS A 70 -7.18 -0.44 10.81
C HIS A 70 -6.47 -1.81 10.91
N ASP A 71 -7.25 -2.91 10.90
CA ASP A 71 -6.70 -4.26 10.83
C ASP A 71 -6.10 -4.55 9.43
N TYR A 72 -4.88 -5.09 9.44
CA TYR A 72 -4.17 -5.52 8.24
C TYR A 72 -4.91 -6.60 7.44
N GLU A 73 -5.75 -7.41 8.07
CA GLU A 73 -6.54 -8.41 7.36
C GLU A 73 -7.71 -7.77 6.60
N ASN A 74 -8.29 -6.71 7.15
CA ASN A 74 -9.46 -6.03 6.59
C ASN A 74 -9.11 -4.96 5.56
N VAL A 75 -7.87 -4.45 5.57
CA VAL A 75 -7.46 -3.34 4.70
C VAL A 75 -7.56 -3.65 3.21
N TYR A 76 -7.51 -4.93 2.83
CA TYR A 76 -7.71 -5.34 1.45
C TYR A 76 -9.10 -4.96 0.93
N GLY A 77 -10.11 -4.90 1.81
CA GLY A 77 -11.47 -4.49 1.46
C GLY A 77 -11.62 -3.02 1.10
N ALA A 78 -10.58 -2.21 1.32
CA ALA A 78 -10.53 -0.82 0.87
C ALA A 78 -9.86 -0.65 -0.51
N LEU A 79 -9.53 -1.73 -1.21
CA LEU A 79 -8.82 -1.73 -2.50
C LEU A 79 -9.74 -2.18 -3.64
N ASP A 80 -9.56 -1.61 -4.83
CA ASP A 80 -10.33 -1.97 -6.05
C ASP A 80 -9.65 -3.03 -6.92
N GLY A 81 -8.68 -3.73 -6.35
CA GLY A 81 -7.97 -4.80 -7.02
C GLY A 81 -6.71 -5.21 -6.27
N TRP A 82 -6.01 -6.18 -6.87
CA TRP A 82 -4.86 -6.83 -6.28
C TRP A 82 -3.55 -6.12 -6.63
N SER A 83 -2.49 -6.45 -5.90
CA SER A 83 -1.18 -5.83 -6.14
C SER A 83 -0.71 -6.01 -7.58
N THR A 84 -0.09 -4.97 -8.14
CA THR A 84 0.55 -4.99 -9.45
C THR A 84 1.92 -5.69 -9.45
N GLY A 85 2.47 -6.07 -8.29
CA GLY A 85 3.82 -6.64 -8.22
C GLY A 85 4.12 -7.55 -7.03
N TYR A 86 3.15 -7.77 -6.14
CA TYR A 86 3.36 -8.65 -4.98
C TYR A 86 3.40 -10.13 -5.41
N PRO A 87 4.28 -10.96 -4.80
CA PRO A 87 4.30 -12.39 -5.07
C PRO A 87 2.96 -13.06 -4.71
N MET A 88 2.54 -14.01 -5.53
CA MET A 88 1.35 -14.83 -5.31
C MET A 88 1.78 -16.20 -4.81
N THR A 89 1.15 -16.71 -3.75
CA THR A 89 1.53 -17.99 -3.14
C THR A 89 0.34 -18.93 -3.16
N LEU A 90 0.52 -20.12 -3.72
CA LEU A 90 -0.46 -21.20 -3.77
C LEU A 90 0.01 -22.36 -2.90
N PRO A 91 -0.74 -22.72 -1.85
CA PRO A 91 -0.35 -23.84 -1.00
C PRO A 91 -0.67 -25.17 -1.66
N LEU A 92 0.05 -26.20 -1.23
CA LEU A 92 -0.16 -27.58 -1.67
C LEU A 92 -0.75 -28.42 -0.53
N SER A 93 -1.60 -29.37 -0.88
CA SER A 93 -2.18 -30.36 0.02
C SER A 93 -2.09 -31.75 -0.60
N GLY A 94 -2.19 -32.80 0.23
CA GLY A 94 -2.04 -34.19 -0.19
C GLY A 94 -0.70 -34.77 0.27
N SER A 95 0.01 -35.47 -0.62
CA SER A 95 1.33 -36.05 -0.35
C SER A 95 2.35 -34.99 0.08
N ASN A 96 3.29 -35.38 0.94
CA ASN A 96 4.39 -34.52 1.41
C ASN A 96 5.69 -34.76 0.60
N VAL A 97 5.54 -35.12 -0.68
CA VAL A 97 6.66 -35.26 -1.62
C VAL A 97 6.91 -33.90 -2.26
N ALA A 98 8.18 -33.51 -2.39
CA ALA A 98 8.53 -32.22 -2.95
C ALA A 98 8.15 -32.13 -4.45
N ILE A 99 7.63 -30.98 -4.86
CA ILE A 99 7.47 -30.64 -6.28
C ILE A 99 8.85 -30.54 -6.94
N ASP A 100 8.97 -31.04 -8.17
CA ASP A 100 10.13 -30.83 -9.02
C ASP A 100 10.08 -29.39 -9.59
N PRO A 101 10.97 -28.48 -9.15
CA PRO A 101 10.94 -27.09 -9.56
C PRO A 101 11.18 -26.90 -11.07
N GLU A 102 11.83 -27.86 -11.75
CA GLU A 102 12.06 -27.78 -13.20
C GLU A 102 10.74 -27.83 -13.98
N THR A 103 9.70 -28.42 -13.38
CA THR A 103 8.38 -28.53 -14.01
C THR A 103 7.51 -27.27 -13.88
N LEU A 104 7.90 -26.28 -13.06
CA LEU A 104 7.05 -25.12 -12.80
C LEU A 104 6.97 -24.15 -13.98
N SER A 105 8.10 -23.84 -14.61
CA SER A 105 8.19 -22.76 -15.62
C SER A 105 7.24 -22.91 -16.81
N GLU A 106 7.03 -24.14 -17.29
CA GLU A 106 6.13 -24.42 -18.43
C GLU A 106 4.67 -24.62 -18.02
N ASN A 107 4.41 -24.90 -16.73
CA ASN A 107 3.12 -25.38 -16.24
C ASN A 107 2.41 -24.45 -15.24
N VAL A 108 3.09 -23.39 -14.80
CA VAL A 108 2.47 -22.20 -14.20
C VAL A 108 2.16 -21.22 -15.31
N ILE A 109 0.88 -20.89 -15.47
CA ILE A 109 0.39 -20.04 -16.55
C ILE A 109 -0.14 -18.74 -15.96
N LEU A 110 0.40 -17.61 -16.42
CA LEU A 110 -0.24 -16.31 -16.31
C LEU A 110 -0.72 -15.87 -17.69
N PHE A 111 -1.99 -15.49 -17.78
CA PHE A 111 -2.63 -15.11 -19.04
C PHE A 111 -3.34 -13.77 -18.87
N ASP A 112 -2.93 -12.78 -19.65
CA ASP A 112 -3.60 -11.48 -19.74
C ASP A 112 -4.89 -11.63 -20.56
N VAL A 113 -6.03 -11.42 -19.89
CA VAL A 113 -7.36 -11.59 -20.46
C VAL A 113 -7.63 -10.55 -21.55
N ALA A 114 -7.17 -9.31 -21.37
CA ALA A 114 -7.43 -8.22 -22.29
C ALA A 114 -6.62 -8.36 -23.58
N SER A 115 -5.33 -8.67 -23.49
CA SER A 115 -4.48 -8.86 -24.68
C SER A 115 -4.63 -10.25 -25.31
N GLY A 116 -5.18 -11.21 -24.57
CA GLY A 116 -5.31 -12.61 -25.00
C GLY A 116 -3.96 -13.33 -25.10
N LYS A 117 -2.95 -12.89 -24.33
CA LYS A 117 -1.57 -13.40 -24.39
C LYS A 117 -1.16 -14.06 -23.08
N ARG A 118 -0.39 -15.14 -23.21
CA ARG A 118 0.33 -15.74 -22.09
C ARG A 118 1.57 -14.91 -21.78
N LEU A 119 1.81 -14.64 -20.50
CA LEU A 119 3.08 -14.12 -20.02
C LEU A 119 4.15 -15.21 -20.07
N VAL A 120 5.40 -14.81 -20.19
CA VAL A 120 6.56 -15.67 -20.37
C VAL A 120 7.30 -15.84 -19.05
N ALA A 121 7.36 -17.08 -18.56
CA ALA A 121 8.15 -17.43 -17.38
C ALA A 121 9.65 -17.16 -17.65
N GLY A 122 10.32 -16.52 -16.70
CA GLY A 122 11.72 -16.08 -16.79
C GLY A 122 11.91 -14.66 -17.34
N ASP A 123 10.91 -14.12 -18.04
CA ASP A 123 10.92 -12.74 -18.54
C ASP A 123 9.92 -11.86 -17.75
N ASP A 124 8.66 -12.28 -17.66
CA ASP A 124 7.57 -11.53 -17.02
C ASP A 124 7.38 -11.93 -15.55
N PHE A 125 7.65 -13.19 -15.20
CA PHE A 125 7.52 -13.72 -13.83
C PHE A 125 8.41 -14.93 -13.59
N ILE A 126 8.68 -15.25 -12.32
CA ILE A 126 9.36 -16.49 -11.89
C ILE A 126 8.38 -17.33 -11.09
N ALA A 127 8.32 -18.63 -11.41
CA ALA A 127 7.67 -19.62 -10.56
C ALA A 127 8.73 -20.41 -9.78
N SER A 128 8.57 -20.52 -8.47
CA SER A 128 9.50 -21.20 -7.57
C SER A 128 8.76 -21.86 -6.41
N LEU A 129 9.49 -22.56 -5.54
CA LEU A 129 8.95 -23.10 -4.29
C LEU A 129 9.42 -22.27 -3.10
N SER A 130 8.52 -22.03 -2.14
CA SER A 130 8.87 -21.47 -0.83
C SER A 130 9.62 -22.49 0.04
N GLU A 131 10.17 -22.05 1.18
CA GLU A 131 10.75 -22.96 2.18
C GLU A 131 9.71 -23.97 2.71
N SER A 132 8.43 -23.58 2.73
CA SER A 132 7.29 -24.41 3.12
C SER A 132 6.73 -25.27 1.98
N GLN A 133 7.44 -25.37 0.84
CA GLN A 133 7.02 -26.10 -0.37
C GLN A 133 5.73 -25.59 -1.03
N GLU A 134 5.43 -24.30 -0.92
CA GLU A 134 4.31 -23.68 -1.64
C GLU A 134 4.76 -23.15 -2.99
N ILE A 135 3.87 -23.13 -3.98
CA ILE A 135 4.18 -22.56 -5.29
C ILE A 135 4.12 -21.03 -5.18
N VAL A 136 5.24 -20.36 -5.40
CA VAL A 136 5.36 -18.90 -5.38
C VAL A 136 5.56 -18.38 -6.80
N ILE A 137 4.70 -17.45 -7.21
CA ILE A 137 4.74 -16.77 -8.49
C ILE A 137 5.13 -15.32 -8.23
N LYS A 138 6.35 -14.94 -8.62
CA LYS A 138 6.89 -13.59 -8.41
C LYS A 138 6.94 -12.82 -9.74
N PRO A 139 6.19 -11.72 -9.89
CA PRO A 139 6.34 -10.82 -11.04
C PRO A 139 7.79 -10.29 -11.13
N MET A 140 8.34 -10.24 -12.35
CA MET A 140 9.64 -9.63 -12.64
C MET A 140 9.49 -8.17 -13.09
N THR A 141 8.31 -7.84 -13.62
CA THR A 141 7.88 -6.49 -13.94
C THR A 141 6.58 -6.20 -13.24
N ILE A 142 6.33 -4.92 -12.95
CA ILE A 142 5.04 -4.47 -12.44
C ILE A 142 3.99 -4.70 -13.53
N PHE A 143 2.92 -5.42 -13.20
CA PHE A 143 1.78 -5.61 -14.08
C PHE A 143 1.05 -4.28 -14.30
N PRO A 144 0.57 -4.01 -15.53
CA PRO A 144 -0.34 -2.91 -15.80
C PRO A 144 -1.50 -2.85 -14.80
N GLU A 145 -1.87 -1.63 -14.38
CA GLU A 145 -3.03 -1.39 -13.51
C GLU A 145 -4.35 -1.83 -14.18
N SER A 146 -5.40 -2.03 -13.39
CA SER A 146 -6.76 -2.34 -13.87
C SER A 146 -6.83 -3.44 -14.95
N THR A 147 -5.93 -4.43 -14.87
CA THR A 147 -5.79 -5.50 -15.86
C THR A 147 -6.09 -6.85 -15.21
N THR A 148 -6.97 -7.62 -15.85
CA THR A 148 -7.36 -8.96 -15.40
C THR A 148 -6.43 -10.03 -15.98
N TYR A 149 -5.94 -10.90 -15.10
CA TYR A 149 -5.12 -12.05 -15.43
C TYR A 149 -5.78 -13.34 -14.98
N VAL A 150 -5.54 -14.43 -15.69
CA VAL A 150 -5.79 -15.79 -15.20
C VAL A 150 -4.47 -16.40 -14.72
N LEU A 151 -4.39 -16.74 -13.44
CA LEU A 151 -3.35 -17.60 -12.89
C LEU A 151 -3.85 -19.04 -12.92
N ALA A 152 -3.14 -19.93 -13.60
CA ALA A 152 -3.51 -21.33 -13.72
C ALA A 152 -2.32 -22.28 -13.58
N LEU A 153 -2.60 -23.49 -13.11
CA LEU A 153 -1.65 -24.59 -13.02
C LEU A 153 -2.12 -25.74 -13.90
N THR A 154 -1.19 -26.46 -14.51
CA THR A 154 -1.50 -27.68 -15.28
C THR A 154 -0.99 -28.94 -14.59
N ASN A 155 -1.52 -30.10 -14.98
CA ASN A 155 -1.05 -31.40 -14.53
C ASN A 155 0.39 -31.75 -14.99
N GLY A 156 1.02 -30.90 -15.81
CA GLY A 156 2.43 -31.04 -16.16
C GLY A 156 3.39 -30.71 -15.01
N ILE A 157 2.91 -30.03 -13.95
CA ILE A 157 3.65 -29.92 -12.68
C ILE A 157 3.75 -31.32 -12.07
N ARG A 158 4.98 -31.75 -11.73
CA ARG A 158 5.22 -33.06 -11.14
C ARG A 158 6.00 -32.96 -9.84
N ASP A 159 5.82 -33.96 -9.00
CA ASP A 159 6.71 -34.20 -7.87
C ASP A 159 8.03 -34.86 -8.30
N ILE A 160 9.00 -34.91 -7.39
CA ILE A 160 10.31 -35.56 -7.63
C ILE A 160 10.22 -37.07 -7.88
N GLN A 161 9.04 -37.68 -7.71
CA GLN A 161 8.75 -39.08 -8.02
C GLN A 161 8.05 -39.25 -9.38
N GLY A 162 7.76 -38.15 -10.07
CA GLY A 162 7.11 -38.10 -11.37
C GLY A 162 5.57 -38.09 -11.33
N ASN A 163 4.96 -38.05 -10.14
CA ASN A 163 3.51 -37.98 -10.01
C ASN A 163 3.00 -36.59 -10.39
N GLU A 164 1.89 -36.54 -11.12
CA GLU A 164 1.28 -35.27 -11.58
C GLU A 164 0.53 -34.56 -10.47
N LEU A 165 0.58 -33.22 -10.48
CA LEU A 165 -0.37 -32.40 -9.75
C LEU A 165 -1.78 -32.67 -10.27
N LYS A 166 -2.74 -32.83 -9.36
CA LYS A 166 -4.14 -33.14 -9.71
C LYS A 166 -5.07 -31.99 -9.35
N PRO A 167 -6.29 -31.92 -9.93
CA PRO A 167 -7.28 -30.97 -9.46
C PRO A 167 -7.73 -31.33 -8.04
N SER A 168 -8.07 -30.30 -7.25
CA SER A 168 -8.74 -30.54 -5.98
C SER A 168 -10.18 -31.02 -6.22
N PRO A 169 -10.79 -31.75 -5.27
CA PRO A 169 -12.19 -32.17 -5.42
C PRO A 169 -13.16 -31.01 -5.67
N GLY A 170 -12.92 -29.85 -5.05
CA GLY A 170 -13.72 -28.64 -5.26
C GLY A 170 -13.56 -28.07 -6.66
N TYR A 171 -12.33 -27.94 -7.15
CA TYR A 171 -12.06 -27.46 -8.51
C TYR A 171 -12.63 -28.42 -9.57
N GLU A 172 -12.50 -29.74 -9.35
CA GLU A 172 -13.04 -30.76 -10.26
C GLU A 172 -14.56 -30.67 -10.40
N LYS A 173 -15.28 -30.45 -9.29
CA LYS A 173 -16.73 -30.21 -9.29
C LYS A 173 -17.10 -28.97 -10.11
N LEU A 174 -16.48 -27.83 -9.82
CA LEU A 174 -16.72 -26.58 -10.54
C LEU A 174 -16.43 -26.72 -12.04
N ALA A 175 -15.33 -27.39 -12.40
CA ALA A 175 -14.97 -27.69 -13.78
C ALA A 175 -16.03 -28.53 -14.51
N LYS A 176 -16.72 -29.43 -13.80
CA LYS A 176 -17.83 -30.26 -14.33
C LYS A 176 -19.18 -29.55 -14.32
N GLY A 177 -19.26 -28.33 -13.79
CA GLY A 177 -20.50 -27.59 -13.65
C GLY A 177 -21.33 -28.00 -12.42
N GLU A 178 -20.67 -28.52 -11.39
CA GLU A 178 -21.30 -28.93 -10.13
C GLU A 178 -21.09 -27.84 -9.05
N SER A 179 -22.12 -27.62 -8.22
CA SER A 179 -22.09 -26.68 -7.10
C SER A 179 -21.21 -27.17 -5.95
N LEU A 180 -20.66 -26.23 -5.18
CA LEU A 180 -19.97 -26.49 -3.91
C LEU A 180 -20.86 -26.20 -2.68
N ASP A 181 -22.16 -25.99 -2.88
CA ASP A 181 -23.14 -25.66 -1.84
C ASP A 181 -22.82 -24.34 -1.09
N ASP A 182 -22.20 -23.40 -1.80
CA ASP A 182 -21.78 -22.07 -1.31
C ASP A 182 -22.40 -20.94 -2.15
N PRO A 183 -22.71 -19.75 -1.59
CA PRO A 183 -23.24 -18.61 -2.34
C PRO A 183 -22.42 -18.19 -3.57
N LEU A 184 -21.09 -18.36 -3.54
CA LEU A 184 -20.18 -18.05 -4.65
C LEU A 184 -20.09 -19.17 -5.69
N SER A 185 -20.81 -20.30 -5.52
CA SER A 185 -20.67 -21.48 -6.40
C SER A 185 -20.94 -21.15 -7.87
N ASP A 186 -21.97 -20.36 -8.16
CA ASP A 186 -22.33 -20.03 -9.55
C ASP A 186 -21.26 -19.14 -10.21
N GLN A 187 -20.73 -18.15 -9.47
CA GLN A 187 -19.67 -17.27 -9.94
C GLN A 187 -18.35 -18.04 -10.14
N ALA A 188 -17.98 -18.88 -9.18
CA ALA A 188 -16.79 -19.73 -9.24
C ALA A 188 -16.85 -20.74 -10.39
N MET A 189 -17.99 -21.41 -10.57
CA MET A 189 -18.21 -22.35 -11.67
C MET A 189 -18.07 -21.63 -13.03
N ALA A 190 -18.72 -20.47 -13.17
CA ALA A 190 -18.63 -19.69 -14.39
C ALA A 190 -17.18 -19.23 -14.66
N GLN A 191 -16.45 -18.78 -13.63
CA GLN A 191 -15.04 -18.39 -13.76
C GLN A 191 -14.15 -19.55 -14.19
N VAL A 192 -14.21 -20.70 -13.51
CA VAL A 192 -13.41 -21.88 -13.84
C VAL A 192 -13.65 -22.34 -15.28
N GLN A 193 -14.90 -22.39 -15.73
CA GLN A 193 -15.23 -22.80 -17.10
C GLN A 193 -14.76 -21.80 -18.17
N ARG A 194 -14.85 -20.49 -17.88
CA ARG A 194 -14.29 -19.44 -18.75
C ARG A 194 -12.78 -19.54 -18.85
N ASN A 195 -12.09 -19.67 -17.71
CA ASN A 195 -10.64 -19.81 -17.64
C ASN A 195 -10.16 -21.00 -18.47
N GLN A 196 -10.77 -22.17 -18.29
CA GLN A 196 -10.43 -23.35 -19.09
C GLN A 196 -10.60 -23.13 -20.59
N SER A 197 -11.67 -22.45 -20.99
CA SER A 197 -11.96 -22.16 -22.40
C SER A 197 -10.94 -21.18 -22.99
N GLN A 198 -10.61 -20.11 -22.26
CA GLN A 198 -9.62 -19.11 -22.67
C GLN A 198 -8.21 -19.70 -22.76
N LEU A 199 -7.79 -20.47 -21.76
CA LEU A 199 -6.46 -21.10 -21.74
C LEU A 199 -6.29 -22.13 -22.85
N LYS A 200 -7.33 -22.93 -23.14
CA LYS A 200 -7.33 -23.84 -24.30
C LYS A 200 -7.23 -23.08 -25.63
N ALA A 201 -7.97 -21.98 -25.78
CA ALA A 201 -7.88 -21.12 -26.96
C ALA A 201 -6.50 -20.47 -27.10
N ALA A 202 -5.83 -20.18 -25.98
CA ALA A 202 -4.46 -19.67 -25.90
C ALA A 202 -3.37 -20.75 -26.11
N GLY A 203 -3.77 -21.98 -26.43
CA GLY A 203 -2.84 -23.07 -26.75
C GLY A 203 -2.26 -23.81 -25.54
N VAL A 204 -2.86 -23.69 -24.35
CA VAL A 204 -2.49 -24.53 -23.20
C VAL A 204 -3.01 -25.95 -23.43
N THR A 205 -2.09 -26.92 -23.52
CA THR A 205 -2.40 -28.32 -23.86
C THR A 205 -2.53 -29.25 -22.67
N GLY A 206 -1.92 -28.89 -21.53
CA GLY A 206 -2.06 -29.64 -20.28
C GLY A 206 -3.47 -29.54 -19.71
N GLU A 207 -3.87 -30.53 -18.89
CA GLU A 207 -5.10 -30.43 -18.12
C GLU A 207 -4.94 -29.31 -17.09
N ILE A 208 -5.86 -28.35 -17.07
CA ILE A 208 -5.86 -27.27 -16.07
C ILE A 208 -6.37 -27.83 -14.75
N VAL A 209 -5.52 -27.86 -13.73
CA VAL A 209 -5.83 -28.45 -12.42
C VAL A 209 -6.16 -27.40 -11.35
N TYR A 210 -5.85 -26.14 -11.64
CA TYR A 210 -6.23 -24.98 -10.84
C TYR A 210 -6.29 -23.75 -11.75
N SER A 211 -7.23 -22.85 -11.50
CA SER A 211 -7.23 -21.52 -12.11
C SER A 211 -8.00 -20.52 -11.25
N ALA A 212 -7.51 -19.29 -11.17
CA ALA A 212 -8.22 -18.14 -10.60
C ALA A 212 -7.98 -16.90 -11.47
N GLU A 213 -8.99 -16.02 -11.55
CA GLU A 213 -8.81 -14.67 -12.12
C GLU A 213 -8.32 -13.72 -11.01
N PHE A 214 -7.46 -12.76 -11.35
CA PHE A 214 -7.18 -11.60 -10.52
C PHE A 214 -7.05 -10.32 -11.35
N THR A 215 -7.63 -9.23 -10.87
CA THR A 215 -7.54 -7.91 -11.50
C THR A 215 -6.68 -6.99 -10.65
N THR A 216 -5.65 -6.41 -11.24
CA THR A 216 -4.77 -5.48 -10.53
C THR A 216 -5.48 -4.18 -10.17
N GLN A 217 -5.16 -3.61 -9.01
CA GLN A 217 -5.69 -2.32 -8.53
C GLN A 217 -5.50 -1.18 -9.54
N SER A 218 -6.34 -0.15 -9.44
CA SER A 218 -6.05 1.13 -10.07
C SER A 218 -4.99 1.91 -9.28
N ILE A 219 -4.11 2.62 -9.98
CA ILE A 219 -2.94 3.30 -9.40
C ILE A 219 -3.09 4.82 -9.50
N TYR A 220 -3.46 5.33 -10.69
CA TYR A 220 -3.45 6.76 -10.97
C TYR A 220 -4.76 7.52 -10.66
N PRO A 221 -5.98 6.98 -10.88
CA PRO A 221 -7.21 7.78 -10.91
C PRO A 221 -7.44 8.69 -9.69
N VAL A 222 -7.20 8.18 -8.48
CA VAL A 222 -7.41 8.94 -7.23
C VAL A 222 -6.45 10.14 -7.12
N MET A 223 -5.16 9.91 -7.40
CA MET A 223 -4.16 10.96 -7.32
C MET A 223 -4.32 11.99 -8.44
N GLU A 224 -4.75 11.55 -9.61
CA GLU A 224 -5.08 12.43 -10.74
C GLU A 224 -6.26 13.35 -10.41
N ALA A 225 -7.34 12.80 -9.85
CA ALA A 225 -8.48 13.59 -9.40
C ALA A 225 -8.10 14.59 -8.28
N ALA A 226 -7.27 14.18 -7.31
CA ALA A 226 -6.80 15.07 -6.27
C ALA A 226 -5.90 16.19 -6.82
N ARG A 227 -5.08 15.89 -7.83
CA ARG A 227 -4.22 16.85 -8.53
C ARG A 227 -5.03 17.91 -9.28
N GLU A 228 -6.16 17.55 -9.86
CA GLU A 228 -7.07 18.49 -10.52
C GLU A 228 -7.64 19.54 -9.55
N ASN A 229 -7.77 19.22 -8.27
CA ASN A 229 -8.21 20.16 -7.23
C ASN A 229 -7.13 21.18 -6.82
N ILE A 230 -5.88 21.05 -7.28
CA ILE A 230 -4.81 22.00 -6.94
C ILE A 230 -5.10 23.35 -7.64
N PRO A 231 -5.33 24.44 -6.88
CA PRO A 231 -5.63 25.73 -7.47
C PRO A 231 -4.39 26.36 -8.10
N THR A 232 -4.59 27.07 -9.22
CA THR A 232 -3.56 27.94 -9.78
C THR A 232 -3.42 29.17 -8.90
N GLN A 233 -2.28 29.28 -8.23
CA GLN A 233 -1.95 30.36 -7.31
C GLN A 233 -0.45 30.69 -7.38
N MET A 234 -0.03 31.75 -6.71
CA MET A 234 1.39 32.07 -6.50
C MET A 234 1.72 32.00 -5.01
N LEU A 235 3.01 31.89 -4.68
CA LEU A 235 3.46 32.02 -3.30
C LEU A 235 3.08 33.41 -2.74
N GLN A 236 2.51 33.43 -1.54
CA GLN A 236 2.03 34.63 -0.86
C GLN A 236 2.98 35.05 0.27
N ASN A 237 2.82 36.29 0.75
CA ASN A 237 3.44 36.77 1.99
C ASN A 237 4.98 36.63 2.05
N LEU A 238 5.66 36.87 0.92
CA LEU A 238 7.12 36.82 0.86
C LEU A 238 7.74 37.79 1.87
N ALA A 239 8.53 37.26 2.81
CA ALA A 239 9.19 38.05 3.84
C ALA A 239 10.63 37.58 4.07
N LEU A 240 11.57 38.54 4.16
CA LEU A 240 12.96 38.24 4.54
C LEU A 240 13.01 37.83 6.01
N LYS A 241 13.59 36.66 6.30
CA LYS A 241 13.76 36.14 7.66
C LYS A 241 15.19 36.30 8.18
N ALA A 242 16.19 36.00 7.35
CA ALA A 242 17.59 36.06 7.77
C ALA A 242 18.53 36.44 6.63
N LYS A 243 19.57 37.22 6.95
CA LYS A 243 20.71 37.49 6.06
C LYS A 243 21.93 36.71 6.53
N GLY A 244 22.15 35.54 5.93
CA GLY A 244 23.35 34.75 6.16
C GLY A 244 24.53 35.22 5.32
N ARG A 245 25.72 34.69 5.64
CA ARG A 245 26.95 34.91 4.88
C ARG A 245 26.93 34.19 3.52
N ASP A 246 26.35 32.99 3.49
CA ASP A 246 26.36 32.10 2.32
C ASP A 246 25.05 32.18 1.51
N TYR A 247 23.94 32.56 2.15
CA TYR A 247 22.61 32.67 1.56
C TYR A 247 21.70 33.56 2.41
N TRP A 248 20.61 34.04 1.83
CA TRP A 248 19.53 34.71 2.57
C TRP A 248 18.30 33.81 2.61
N THR A 249 17.57 33.87 3.73
CA THR A 249 16.37 33.05 3.97
C THR A 249 15.13 33.94 3.98
N TYR A 250 14.11 33.50 3.26
CA TYR A 250 12.79 34.09 3.19
C TYR A 250 11.74 33.07 3.64
N SER A 251 10.58 33.57 4.06
CA SER A 251 9.37 32.78 4.19
C SER A 251 8.34 33.20 3.14
N ALA A 252 7.45 32.31 2.79
CA ALA A 252 6.21 32.56 2.07
C ALA A 252 5.12 31.61 2.59
N THR A 253 3.90 31.72 2.06
CA THR A 253 2.81 30.77 2.33
C THR A 253 2.15 30.30 1.03
N ILE A 254 1.49 29.14 1.09
CA ILE A 254 0.70 28.56 0.00
C ILE A 254 -0.56 27.89 0.58
N SER A 255 -1.71 28.03 -0.09
CA SER A 255 -2.97 27.40 0.33
C SER A 255 -3.13 26.05 -0.36
N ILE A 256 -3.25 24.93 0.37
CA ILE A 256 -3.33 23.59 -0.24
C ILE A 256 -4.58 22.85 0.25
N PRO A 257 -5.34 22.17 -0.62
CA PRO A 257 -6.42 21.28 -0.19
C PRO A 257 -5.88 20.11 0.63
N TYR A 258 -6.57 19.79 1.72
CA TYR A 258 -6.23 18.73 2.66
C TYR A 258 -7.40 17.75 2.79
N TYR A 259 -7.10 16.45 2.81
CA TYR A 259 -8.09 15.38 2.63
C TYR A 259 -8.15 14.39 3.81
N LEU A 260 -7.30 14.56 4.81
CA LEU A 260 -7.36 13.83 6.07
C LEU A 260 -8.08 14.67 7.13
N ASP A 261 -8.52 14.02 8.20
CA ASP A 261 -9.08 14.72 9.34
C ASP A 261 -7.96 15.41 10.12
N MET A 262 -8.26 16.58 10.71
CA MET A 262 -7.30 17.33 11.51
C MET A 262 -7.50 17.02 12.99
N PRO A 263 -6.44 16.56 13.69
CA PRO A 263 -6.43 16.49 15.14
C PRO A 263 -6.68 17.86 15.79
N GLY A 264 -7.43 17.87 16.88
CA GLY A 264 -7.72 19.07 17.66
C GLY A 264 -8.38 18.75 18.99
N SER A 265 -8.55 19.77 19.84
CA SER A 265 -9.00 19.57 21.24
C SER A 265 -10.43 19.03 21.38
N SER A 266 -11.22 19.00 20.29
CA SER A 266 -12.58 18.47 20.28
C SER A 266 -12.68 17.00 19.86
N ASN A 267 -11.64 16.46 19.25
CA ASN A 267 -11.63 15.12 18.65
C ASN A 267 -10.36 14.31 18.97
N CYS A 268 -9.42 14.87 19.72
CA CYS A 268 -8.25 14.19 20.26
C CYS A 268 -8.04 14.63 21.71
N GLU A 269 -7.60 13.68 22.54
CA GLU A 269 -7.13 13.96 23.89
C GLU A 269 -5.61 14.24 23.88
N VAL A 270 -5.07 14.91 24.91
CA VAL A 270 -3.62 15.17 25.04
C VAL A 270 -2.99 14.21 26.03
N SER A 271 -2.04 13.39 25.57
CA SER A 271 -1.54 12.26 26.36
C SER A 271 -0.88 12.78 27.64
N SER A 272 -1.33 12.27 28.79
CA SER A 272 -0.73 12.69 30.06
C SER A 272 0.70 12.17 30.15
N LEU A 273 1.65 13.09 30.33
CA LEU A 273 3.04 12.76 30.59
C LEU A 273 3.17 12.17 32.01
N TYR A 274 3.86 11.05 32.15
CA TYR A 274 4.29 10.54 33.45
C TYR A 274 5.80 10.68 33.61
N GLU A 275 6.23 11.07 34.81
CA GLU A 275 7.64 11.23 35.11
C GLU A 275 8.22 9.92 35.68
N ARG A 276 9.36 9.50 35.14
CA ARG A 276 10.18 8.43 35.73
C ARG A 276 11.61 8.92 35.87
N GLY A 277 11.90 9.52 37.04
CA GLY A 277 13.20 10.14 37.30
C GLY A 277 13.23 11.57 36.76
N SER A 278 14.22 11.91 35.93
CA SER A 278 14.31 13.19 35.22
C SER A 278 13.72 13.15 33.80
N GLU A 279 13.21 11.99 33.39
CA GLU A 279 12.65 11.74 32.07
C GLU A 279 11.12 11.76 32.15
N LYS A 280 10.50 12.49 31.22
CA LYS A 280 9.07 12.46 30.98
C LYS A 280 8.78 11.42 29.90
N TYR A 281 7.72 10.66 30.08
CA TYR A 281 7.26 9.65 29.14
C TYR A 281 5.81 9.96 28.79
N GLN A 282 5.46 9.88 27.50
CA GLN A 282 4.05 9.85 27.11
C GLN A 282 3.43 8.54 27.58
N GLN A 283 2.23 8.62 28.17
CA GLN A 283 1.47 7.44 28.48
C GLN A 283 1.03 6.78 27.18
N VAL A 284 1.48 5.54 26.95
CA VAL A 284 1.03 4.74 25.80
C VAL A 284 -0.41 4.31 26.08
N ASP A 285 -1.35 4.87 25.33
CA ASP A 285 -2.77 4.57 25.47
C ASP A 285 -3.09 3.17 24.92
N ALA A 286 -4.00 2.48 25.62
CA ALA A 286 -4.39 1.11 25.27
C ALA A 286 -5.28 1.06 24.01
N ASP A 287 -5.93 2.18 23.67
CA ASP A 287 -6.75 2.36 22.46
C ASP A 287 -6.33 3.67 21.77
N PRO A 288 -5.28 3.64 20.94
CA PRO A 288 -4.76 4.84 20.30
C PRO A 288 -5.73 5.41 19.25
N VAL A 289 -6.57 4.57 18.63
CA VAL A 289 -7.57 5.00 17.64
C VAL A 289 -8.68 5.78 18.33
N GLY A 290 -9.25 5.27 19.42
CA GLY A 290 -10.27 5.99 20.18
C GLY A 290 -9.77 7.30 20.80
N TYR A 291 -8.47 7.37 21.08
CA TYR A 291 -7.81 8.53 21.69
C TYR A 291 -7.72 9.75 20.77
N CYS A 292 -7.37 9.52 19.50
CA CYS A 292 -7.29 10.56 18.48
C CYS A 292 -7.70 9.99 17.12
N PRO A 293 -9.00 9.74 16.87
CA PRO A 293 -9.49 9.17 15.62
C PRO A 293 -8.99 9.87 14.35
N PRO A 294 -8.86 11.22 14.30
CA PRO A 294 -8.34 11.91 13.12
C PRO A 294 -6.96 11.44 12.65
N LEU A 295 -6.09 11.00 13.57
CA LEU A 295 -4.77 10.46 13.22
C LEU A 295 -4.84 9.17 12.43
N TYR A 296 -5.97 8.46 12.48
CA TYR A 296 -6.21 7.18 11.82
C TYR A 296 -7.24 7.31 10.69
N SER A 297 -7.56 8.53 10.27
CA SER A 297 -8.42 8.79 9.11
C SER A 297 -7.74 8.43 7.79
N TRP A 298 -8.54 8.27 6.74
CA TRP A 298 -8.10 8.06 5.36
C TRP A 298 -8.95 8.89 4.41
N TRP A 299 -8.55 8.95 3.14
CA TRP A 299 -9.28 9.69 2.12
C TRP A 299 -10.59 8.98 1.78
N THR A 300 -11.68 9.73 1.80
CA THR A 300 -13.02 9.28 1.37
C THR A 300 -13.54 10.21 0.29
N ASP A 301 -14.62 9.81 -0.41
CA ASP A 301 -15.27 10.64 -1.44
C ASP A 301 -16.11 11.80 -0.87
N ASP A 302 -16.64 11.65 0.34
CA ASP A 302 -17.38 12.67 1.07
C ASP A 302 -16.39 13.67 1.72
N PRO A 303 -16.61 15.00 1.69
CA PRO A 303 -15.90 16.01 2.48
C PRO A 303 -16.03 15.91 4.02
N ASP A 304 -16.99 15.17 4.57
CA ASP A 304 -17.25 15.13 6.02
C ASP A 304 -16.54 14.01 6.82
N GLY A 305 -15.90 13.02 6.17
CA GLY A 305 -15.17 11.95 6.90
C GLY A 305 -15.71 10.55 6.65
N HIS A 306 -16.96 10.48 6.21
CA HIS A 306 -17.81 9.29 6.37
C HIS A 306 -18.27 8.69 5.04
N GLY A 307 -17.55 9.02 3.97
CA GLY A 307 -17.84 8.56 2.62
C GLY A 307 -17.30 7.18 2.31
N ASN A 308 -17.48 6.75 1.07
CA ASN A 308 -16.91 5.50 0.56
C ASN A 308 -15.41 5.65 0.33
N PHE A 309 -14.72 4.51 0.19
CA PHE A 309 -13.34 4.50 -0.24
C PHE A 309 -13.18 5.17 -1.61
N VAL A 310 -12.03 5.81 -1.80
CA VAL A 310 -11.65 6.35 -3.11
C VAL A 310 -10.81 5.35 -3.88
N HIS A 311 -11.19 5.11 -5.13
CA HIS A 311 -10.60 4.10 -6.01
C HIS A 311 -10.89 4.43 -7.48
N GLY A 312 -10.58 3.53 -8.42
CA GLY A 312 -10.65 3.81 -9.85
C GLY A 312 -12.03 4.21 -10.36
N GLN A 313 -13.10 3.62 -9.83
CA GLN A 313 -14.49 3.92 -10.22
C GLN A 313 -15.08 5.07 -9.40
N ASN A 314 -14.53 5.36 -8.22
CA ASN A 314 -14.86 6.49 -7.38
C ASN A 314 -13.60 7.34 -7.04
N PRO A 315 -13.02 8.05 -8.01
CA PRO A 315 -11.66 8.57 -7.86
C PRO A 315 -11.58 9.89 -7.09
N LYS A 316 -12.70 10.52 -6.72
CA LYS A 316 -12.72 11.92 -6.27
C LYS A 316 -12.71 12.01 -4.74
N PRO A 317 -11.56 12.28 -4.09
CA PRO A 317 -11.55 12.49 -2.66
C PRO A 317 -12.23 13.83 -2.28
N GLY A 318 -12.94 13.82 -1.15
CA GLY A 318 -13.59 14.98 -0.57
C GLY A 318 -12.59 15.89 0.15
N VAL A 319 -12.52 17.16 -0.24
CA VAL A 319 -11.64 18.15 0.42
C VAL A 319 -12.18 18.44 1.83
N ARG A 320 -11.46 18.03 2.86
CA ARG A 320 -11.79 18.26 4.28
C ARG A 320 -11.60 19.72 4.68
N SER A 321 -10.47 20.29 4.26
CA SER A 321 -10.08 21.65 4.60
C SER A 321 -9.09 22.23 3.60
N THR A 322 -8.82 23.53 3.70
CA THR A 322 -7.70 24.17 3.03
C THR A 322 -6.69 24.60 4.09
N GLN A 323 -5.43 24.23 3.91
CA GLN A 323 -4.35 24.50 4.85
C GLN A 323 -3.41 25.57 4.28
N GLU A 324 -3.10 26.58 5.10
CA GLU A 324 -2.06 27.57 4.79
C GLU A 324 -0.69 26.99 5.20
N ILE A 325 0.07 26.51 4.23
CA ILE A 325 1.34 25.85 4.46
C ILE A 325 2.50 26.87 4.41
N PRO A 326 3.34 26.94 5.46
CA PRO A 326 4.56 27.74 5.44
C PRO A 326 5.60 27.19 4.46
N VAL A 327 6.21 28.11 3.70
CA VAL A 327 7.27 27.81 2.74
C VAL A 327 8.56 28.50 3.18
N VAL A 328 9.67 27.76 3.25
CA VAL A 328 11.00 28.35 3.41
C VAL A 328 11.66 28.49 2.04
N ILE A 329 12.32 29.63 1.79
CA ILE A 329 13.01 29.94 0.54
C ILE A 329 14.43 30.39 0.86
N TYR A 330 15.42 29.66 0.37
CA TYR A 330 16.83 30.03 0.41
C TYR A 330 17.24 30.64 -0.92
N SER A 331 17.97 31.74 -0.86
CA SER A 331 18.36 32.53 -2.04
C SER A 331 19.86 32.87 -2.02
N PRO A 332 20.46 33.23 -3.16
CA PRO A 332 21.78 33.82 -3.19
C PRO A 332 21.82 35.08 -2.32
N VAL A 333 22.98 35.37 -1.73
CA VAL A 333 23.19 36.64 -1.03
C VAL A 333 22.90 37.82 -1.96
N ASP A 334 22.37 38.89 -1.38
CA ASP A 334 21.97 40.12 -2.07
C ASP A 334 20.83 39.96 -3.09
N TRP A 335 20.22 38.78 -3.22
CA TRP A 335 18.94 38.68 -3.91
C TRP A 335 17.91 39.54 -3.17
N ASN A 336 17.19 40.38 -3.90
CA ASN A 336 16.17 41.22 -3.33
C ASN A 336 14.96 41.23 -4.28
N PRO A 337 13.75 40.86 -3.80
CA PRO A 337 12.54 40.86 -4.62
C PRO A 337 12.21 42.25 -5.18
N ILE A 338 12.73 43.31 -4.54
CA ILE A 338 12.61 44.70 -4.96
C ILE A 338 14.01 45.17 -5.37
N THR A 339 14.31 45.23 -6.67
CA THR A 339 15.51 45.91 -7.16
C THR A 339 15.19 47.15 -7.98
N LEU A 340 15.95 48.21 -7.66
CA LEU A 340 16.01 49.49 -8.36
C LEU A 340 16.13 49.26 -9.87
N ASN A 341 15.22 49.85 -10.65
CA ASN A 341 15.00 49.72 -12.10
C ASN A 341 13.89 48.74 -12.54
N GLY A 342 13.11 48.17 -11.61
CA GLY A 342 11.78 47.63 -11.94
C GLY A 342 11.78 46.27 -12.64
N THR A 343 12.85 45.48 -12.54
CA THR A 343 12.87 44.08 -12.98
C THR A 343 13.45 43.20 -11.89
N THR A 344 12.61 42.42 -11.22
CA THR A 344 13.05 41.41 -10.25
C THR A 344 13.80 40.32 -11.00
N LYS A 345 15.04 40.02 -10.60
CA LYS A 345 15.81 38.91 -11.19
C LYS A 345 15.09 37.60 -10.85
N SER A 346 14.54 36.93 -11.86
CA SER A 346 14.04 35.56 -11.74
C SER A 346 15.21 34.59 -11.63
N LEU A 347 15.07 33.55 -10.82
CA LEU A 347 16.07 32.49 -10.69
C LEU A 347 15.43 31.12 -10.84
N SER A 348 16.19 30.18 -11.38
CA SER A 348 15.87 28.76 -11.36
C SER A 348 15.69 28.27 -9.93
N THR A 349 14.92 27.20 -9.73
CA THR A 349 14.50 26.77 -8.39
C THR A 349 14.69 25.28 -8.19
N SER A 350 15.08 24.89 -6.97
CA SER A 350 15.11 23.49 -6.54
C SER A 350 14.12 23.31 -5.39
N ILE A 351 13.16 22.40 -5.56
CA ILE A 351 12.28 21.95 -4.48
C ILE A 351 13.03 20.90 -3.66
N PHE A 352 13.04 21.05 -2.34
CA PHE A 352 13.62 20.08 -1.41
C PHE A 352 12.52 19.42 -0.57
N VAL A 353 12.53 18.09 -0.52
CA VAL A 353 11.61 17.27 0.29
C VAL A 353 12.42 16.55 1.37
N HIS A 354 12.11 16.84 2.64
CA HIS A 354 12.84 16.32 3.80
C HIS A 354 12.50 14.85 4.10
N GLY A 355 13.29 14.19 4.95
CA GLY A 355 13.04 12.83 5.42
C GLY A 355 12.04 12.76 6.59
N ILE A 356 11.74 11.54 7.05
CA ILE A 356 10.68 11.22 8.04
C ILE A 356 10.80 11.90 9.41
N THR A 357 11.98 12.28 9.86
CA THR A 357 12.12 13.03 11.13
C THR A 357 12.56 14.47 10.93
N GLY A 358 12.63 14.89 9.67
CA GLY A 358 13.10 16.21 9.25
C GLY A 358 11.97 17.24 9.19
N TRP A 359 12.37 18.45 8.84
CA TRP A 359 11.48 19.59 8.61
C TRP A 359 12.08 20.47 7.50
N LYS A 360 11.31 21.39 6.94
CA LYS A 360 11.67 22.19 5.76
C LYS A 360 12.99 22.97 5.92
N GLU A 361 13.30 23.48 7.12
CA GLU A 361 14.57 24.16 7.38
C GLU A 361 15.80 23.23 7.29
N SER A 362 15.61 21.90 7.33
CA SER A 362 16.69 20.92 7.14
C SER A 362 17.38 21.06 5.76
N ALA A 363 16.71 21.67 4.78
CA ALA A 363 17.31 22.06 3.50
C ALA A 363 18.58 22.91 3.69
N GLY A 364 18.63 23.73 4.76
CA GLY A 364 19.75 24.63 5.09
C GLY A 364 21.11 23.94 5.19
N THR A 365 21.12 22.63 5.42
CA THR A 365 22.34 21.80 5.49
C THR A 365 23.03 21.61 4.13
N MET A 366 22.31 21.75 3.02
CA MET A 366 22.82 21.54 1.66
C MET A 366 22.73 22.76 0.74
N VAL A 367 21.94 23.78 1.11
CA VAL A 367 21.61 24.90 0.20
C VAL A 367 22.82 25.71 -0.28
N LYS A 368 23.92 25.77 0.48
CA LYS A 368 25.08 26.64 0.17
C LYS A 368 25.63 26.42 -1.24
N SER A 369 25.82 25.15 -1.63
CA SER A 369 26.35 24.84 -2.96
C SER A 369 25.29 25.08 -4.04
N ILE A 370 24.02 24.83 -3.74
CA ILE A 370 22.91 24.94 -4.71
C ILE A 370 22.63 26.41 -5.05
N VAL A 371 22.47 27.28 -4.04
CA VAL A 371 22.12 28.69 -4.25
C VAL A 371 23.24 29.50 -4.91
N THR A 372 24.48 28.99 -4.90
CA THR A 372 25.64 29.66 -5.53
C THR A 372 26.00 29.10 -6.91
N GLN A 373 25.39 27.99 -7.33
CA GLN A 373 25.63 27.39 -8.65
C GLN A 373 24.99 28.17 -9.79
N GLY A 374 25.60 28.10 -10.98
CA GLY A 374 24.96 28.42 -12.26
C GLY A 374 24.42 29.85 -12.45
N GLY A 375 24.83 30.83 -11.62
CA GLY A 375 24.29 32.20 -11.67
C GLY A 375 23.22 32.52 -10.62
N GLY A 376 22.95 31.56 -9.71
CA GLY A 376 22.07 31.67 -8.56
C GLY A 376 20.79 30.84 -8.73
N ARG A 377 20.44 30.06 -7.72
CA ARG A 377 19.18 29.29 -7.63
C ARG A 377 18.47 29.56 -6.32
N PHE A 378 17.15 29.42 -6.30
CA PHE A 378 16.42 29.22 -5.04
C PHE A 378 16.43 27.76 -4.62
N VAL A 379 16.39 27.53 -3.31
CA VAL A 379 15.93 26.26 -2.75
C VAL A 379 14.66 26.54 -1.96
N VAL A 380 13.58 25.85 -2.29
CA VAL A 380 12.28 25.99 -1.61
C VAL A 380 11.89 24.67 -0.94
N ALA A 381 11.28 24.74 0.24
CA ALA A 381 10.80 23.57 0.95
C ALA A 381 9.53 23.89 1.75
N ILE A 382 8.71 22.86 1.93
CA ILE A 382 7.55 22.84 2.82
C ILE A 382 7.64 21.63 3.74
N ASP A 383 6.96 21.68 4.87
CA ASP A 383 6.85 20.55 5.78
C ASP A 383 5.84 19.52 5.23
N GLN A 384 6.14 18.23 5.37
CA GLN A 384 5.17 17.14 5.19
C GLN A 384 4.09 17.19 6.30
N PRO A 385 2.93 16.53 6.12
CA PRO A 385 1.91 16.44 7.18
C PRO A 385 2.53 16.01 8.52
N LEU A 386 2.14 16.64 9.63
CA LEU A 386 2.62 16.35 10.98
C LEU A 386 4.12 16.61 11.24
N HIS A 387 4.82 17.33 10.35
CA HIS A 387 6.22 17.71 10.54
C HIS A 387 6.40 19.23 10.64
N GLY A 388 7.50 19.68 11.24
CA GLY A 388 7.88 21.08 11.40
C GLY A 388 6.73 21.95 11.91
N GLU A 389 6.40 23.00 11.16
CA GLU A 389 5.30 23.93 11.49
C GLU A 389 3.90 23.33 11.26
N ARG A 390 3.82 22.08 10.80
CA ARG A 390 2.58 21.31 10.65
C ARG A 390 2.39 20.24 11.74
N GLY A 391 3.24 20.24 12.77
CA GLY A 391 2.93 19.57 14.02
C GLY A 391 1.67 20.19 14.67
N ILE A 392 1.00 19.42 15.53
CA ILE A 392 -0.23 19.85 16.18
C ILE A 392 0.04 20.05 17.67
N ASP A 393 -0.21 21.27 18.14
CA ASP A 393 -0.30 21.65 19.55
C ASP A 393 -1.80 21.73 19.91
N ILE A 394 -2.33 20.67 20.53
CA ILE A 394 -3.75 20.52 20.83
C ILE A 394 -4.14 21.42 22.01
N ASN A 395 -3.28 21.49 23.04
CA ASN A 395 -3.57 22.22 24.27
C ASN A 395 -3.13 23.70 24.25
N GLN A 396 -2.40 24.11 23.20
CA GLN A 396 -1.86 25.46 22.98
C GLN A 396 -0.84 25.92 24.03
N ASP A 397 -0.06 25.01 24.61
CA ASP A 397 0.99 25.33 25.58
C ASP A 397 2.33 25.70 24.93
N GLY A 398 2.42 25.62 23.60
CA GLY A 398 3.60 25.92 22.80
C GLY A 398 4.52 24.73 22.59
N ILE A 399 4.14 23.54 23.04
CA ILE A 399 4.79 22.26 22.76
C ILE A 399 3.89 21.48 21.80
N MET A 400 4.46 20.94 20.73
CA MET A 400 3.68 20.08 19.83
C MET A 400 3.31 18.78 20.56
N ASP A 401 2.03 18.44 20.55
CA ASP A 401 1.51 17.18 21.11
C ASP A 401 1.64 16.02 20.11
N ILE A 402 1.46 16.33 18.82
CA ILE A 402 1.56 15.37 17.71
C ILE A 402 2.56 15.92 16.69
N THR A 403 3.70 15.24 16.54
CA THR A 403 4.72 15.62 15.56
C THR A 403 5.66 14.47 15.25
N ALA A 404 6.05 14.34 13.99
CA ALA A 404 7.11 13.43 13.56
C ALA A 404 8.51 14.10 13.55
N THR A 405 8.63 15.31 14.11
CA THR A 405 9.84 16.14 13.95
C THR A 405 10.83 15.94 15.09
N SER A 406 12.02 15.43 14.77
CA SER A 406 13.07 15.08 15.76
C SER A 406 13.58 16.23 16.64
N SER A 407 13.27 17.48 16.33
CA SER A 407 13.64 18.64 17.16
C SER A 407 12.62 18.97 18.26
N GLU A 408 11.45 18.35 18.24
CA GLU A 408 10.35 18.62 19.16
C GLU A 408 10.39 17.71 20.40
N GLU A 409 9.81 18.17 21.52
CA GLU A 409 9.83 17.42 22.80
C GLU A 409 9.05 16.10 22.73
N ASN A 410 7.93 16.09 22.03
CA ASN A 410 7.04 14.94 21.88
C ASN A 410 7.13 14.32 20.48
N GLU A 411 8.33 14.17 19.93
CA GLU A 411 8.50 13.49 18.64
C GLU A 411 8.03 12.04 18.71
N ASP A 412 7.15 11.68 17.77
CA ASP A 412 6.81 10.31 17.46
C ASP A 412 6.61 10.14 15.95
N LYS A 413 7.61 9.60 15.25
CA LYS A 413 7.51 9.22 13.81
C LYS A 413 6.32 8.31 13.47
N SER A 414 5.75 7.60 14.45
CA SER A 414 4.63 6.69 14.24
C SER A 414 3.32 7.41 13.92
N VAL A 415 3.17 8.67 14.31
CA VAL A 415 1.99 9.47 13.96
C VAL A 415 1.88 9.71 12.45
N TYR A 416 3.02 9.70 11.74
CA TYR A 416 3.07 9.82 10.29
C TYR A 416 3.09 8.46 9.59
N LEU A 417 3.90 7.50 10.07
CA LEU A 417 3.96 6.15 9.48
C LEU A 417 2.70 5.33 9.72
N ASN A 418 1.99 5.62 10.81
CA ASN A 418 0.76 5.00 11.25
C ASN A 418 0.68 3.49 10.92
N LEU A 419 1.55 2.68 11.53
CA LEU A 419 1.55 1.22 11.30
C LEU A 419 0.31 0.52 11.88
N LEU A 420 -0.54 1.23 12.63
CA LEU A 420 -1.84 0.70 13.05
C LEU A 420 -2.93 1.00 12.03
N SER A 421 -2.66 1.80 11.00
CA SER A 421 -3.59 2.10 9.91
C SER A 421 -2.85 2.18 8.58
N PRO A 422 -2.79 1.08 7.81
CA PRO A 422 -2.13 1.09 6.51
C PRO A 422 -2.78 2.07 5.52
N LEU A 423 -4.08 2.34 5.67
CA LEU A 423 -4.79 3.37 4.87
C LEU A 423 -4.30 4.78 5.21
N THR A 424 -4.15 5.09 6.50
CA THR A 424 -3.61 6.40 6.91
C THR A 424 -2.15 6.56 6.50
N LEU A 425 -1.34 5.51 6.62
CA LEU A 425 0.04 5.53 6.10
C LEU A 425 0.08 5.87 4.60
N ARG A 426 -0.79 5.22 3.81
CA ARG A 426 -0.93 5.50 2.37
C ARG A 426 -1.34 6.95 2.13
N ASP A 427 -2.34 7.42 2.85
CA ASP A 427 -2.96 8.71 2.57
C ASP A 427 -2.18 9.91 3.14
N ASN A 428 -1.38 9.71 4.19
CA ASN A 428 -0.33 10.66 4.60
C ASN A 428 0.68 10.89 3.47
N GLN A 429 1.12 9.81 2.80
CA GLN A 429 2.01 9.91 1.66
C GLN A 429 1.32 10.56 0.45
N ARG A 430 0.07 10.20 0.15
CA ARG A 430 -0.71 10.87 -0.92
C ARG A 430 -0.83 12.36 -0.69
N GLN A 431 -1.14 12.78 0.54
CA GLN A 431 -1.19 14.20 0.91
C GLN A 431 0.18 14.86 0.75
N ALA A 432 1.26 14.25 1.23
CA ALA A 432 2.61 14.78 1.07
C ALA A 432 2.99 14.97 -0.40
N VAL A 433 2.64 14.02 -1.28
CA VAL A 433 2.85 14.11 -2.73
C VAL A 433 2.04 15.27 -3.33
N LEU A 434 0.76 15.38 -2.97
CA LEU A 434 -0.11 16.44 -3.44
C LEU A 434 0.41 17.83 -3.04
N ASP A 435 0.91 17.96 -1.82
CA ASP A 435 1.46 19.21 -1.29
C ASP A 435 2.68 19.67 -2.12
N GLN A 436 3.55 18.74 -2.53
CA GLN A 436 4.69 19.05 -3.39
C GLN A 436 4.27 19.41 -4.84
N LEU A 437 3.26 18.75 -5.38
CA LEU A 437 2.69 19.11 -6.69
C LEU A 437 2.04 20.50 -6.65
N ALA A 438 1.38 20.85 -5.55
CA ALA A 438 0.80 22.17 -5.33
C ALA A 438 1.88 23.25 -5.24
N LEU A 439 2.95 22.99 -4.48
CA LEU A 439 4.13 23.87 -4.46
C LEU A 439 4.71 24.04 -5.86
N ARG A 440 4.92 22.94 -6.60
CA ARG A 440 5.44 22.96 -7.97
C ARG A 440 4.57 23.80 -8.90
N LYS A 441 3.24 23.66 -8.84
CA LYS A 441 2.30 24.45 -9.64
C LYS A 441 2.33 25.93 -9.25
N ALA A 442 2.43 26.24 -7.96
CA ALA A 442 2.47 27.62 -7.49
C ALA A 442 3.73 28.39 -7.93
N LEU A 443 4.85 27.70 -8.09
CA LEU A 443 6.07 28.29 -8.63
C LEU A 443 5.85 28.89 -10.03
N ASN A 444 4.98 28.31 -10.86
CA ASN A 444 4.69 28.83 -12.21
C ASN A 444 4.10 30.24 -12.21
N SER A 445 3.30 30.58 -11.19
CA SER A 445 2.67 31.89 -11.09
C SER A 445 3.49 32.86 -10.24
N THR A 446 4.65 32.44 -9.73
CA THR A 446 5.47 33.23 -8.81
C THR A 446 6.49 34.07 -9.61
N PRO A 447 6.40 35.41 -9.60
CA PRO A 447 7.03 36.27 -10.60
C PRO A 447 8.56 36.34 -10.54
N TYR A 448 9.16 35.87 -9.44
CA TYR A 448 10.61 35.80 -9.27
C TYR A 448 11.19 34.41 -9.54
N ILE A 449 10.38 33.46 -10.01
CA ILE A 449 10.83 32.11 -10.35
C ILE A 449 11.03 32.02 -11.87
N ASP A 450 12.13 31.40 -12.29
CA ASP A 450 12.31 30.95 -13.66
C ASP A 450 11.64 29.59 -13.85
N ASN A 451 10.50 29.58 -14.53
CA ASN A 451 9.69 28.38 -14.74
C ASN A 451 10.28 27.39 -15.73
N SER A 452 11.31 27.80 -16.49
CA SER A 452 11.98 26.90 -17.45
C SER A 452 12.95 25.93 -16.77
N ASP A 453 13.32 26.21 -15.52
CA ASP A 453 14.30 25.44 -14.78
C ASP A 453 13.89 25.24 -13.31
N ILE A 454 13.11 24.19 -13.08
CA ILE A 454 12.67 23.75 -11.76
C ILE A 454 13.11 22.31 -11.55
N SER A 455 13.86 22.06 -10.46
CA SER A 455 14.38 20.74 -10.11
C SER A 455 13.75 20.23 -8.81
N LEU A 456 13.78 18.91 -8.60
CA LEU A 456 13.30 18.24 -7.39
C LEU A 456 14.43 17.48 -6.71
N ILE A 457 14.54 17.60 -5.40
CA ILE A 457 15.51 16.89 -4.57
C ILE A 457 14.77 16.26 -3.39
N GLY A 458 14.76 14.94 -3.31
CA GLY A 458 14.19 14.19 -2.19
C GLY A 458 15.28 13.48 -1.40
N HIS A 459 15.19 13.50 -0.06
CA HIS A 459 16.13 12.79 0.82
C HIS A 459 15.41 11.80 1.74
N SER A 460 15.88 10.54 1.80
CA SER A 460 15.28 9.48 2.61
C SER A 460 13.80 9.28 2.25
N LEU A 461 12.85 9.37 3.20
CA LEU A 461 11.42 9.37 2.92
C LEU A 461 11.03 10.44 1.88
N GLY A 462 11.64 11.62 1.90
CA GLY A 462 11.42 12.64 0.88
C GLY A 462 11.84 12.20 -0.51
N GLY A 463 12.76 11.24 -0.63
CA GLY A 463 13.10 10.55 -1.88
C GLY A 463 11.97 9.64 -2.37
N ILE A 464 11.30 8.91 -1.46
CA ILE A 464 10.12 8.10 -1.78
C ILE A 464 8.98 8.99 -2.29
N ILE A 465 8.65 10.05 -1.54
CA ILE A 465 7.66 11.06 -1.95
C ILE A 465 8.05 11.67 -3.31
N SER A 466 9.32 12.00 -3.51
CA SER A 466 9.80 12.59 -4.77
C SER A 466 9.70 11.66 -5.96
N THR A 467 9.78 10.33 -5.78
CA THR A 467 9.51 9.35 -6.85
C THR A 467 8.06 9.48 -7.32
N MET A 468 7.11 9.52 -6.38
CA MET A 468 5.68 9.65 -6.70
C MET A 468 5.34 11.03 -7.29
N VAL A 469 5.95 12.11 -6.78
CA VAL A 469 5.82 13.46 -7.35
C VAL A 469 6.37 13.51 -8.77
N SER A 470 7.54 12.89 -9.01
CA SER A 470 8.15 12.83 -10.35
C SER A 470 7.25 12.09 -11.32
N GLU A 471 6.69 10.95 -10.91
CA GLU A 471 5.76 10.15 -11.71
C GLU A 471 4.49 10.93 -12.07
N LEU A 472 3.79 11.48 -11.08
CA LEU A 472 2.57 12.27 -11.28
C LEU A 472 2.78 13.62 -11.98
N SER A 473 4.03 14.03 -12.17
CA SER A 473 4.38 15.22 -12.99
C SER A 473 4.59 14.90 -14.46
N GLN A 474 4.77 13.62 -14.83
CA GLN A 474 5.02 13.24 -16.21
C GLN A 474 3.80 13.52 -17.10
N GLY A 475 4.06 13.92 -18.35
CA GLY A 475 3.00 14.22 -19.31
C GLY A 475 2.20 15.50 -19.02
N VAL A 476 2.55 16.25 -17.98
CA VAL A 476 1.90 17.52 -17.61
C VAL A 476 2.93 18.65 -17.57
N ASP A 477 2.98 19.42 -18.66
CA ASP A 477 3.98 20.46 -18.88
C ASP A 477 4.10 21.46 -17.71
N GLU A 478 2.99 21.81 -17.07
CA GLU A 478 3.00 22.75 -15.94
C GLU A 478 3.65 22.17 -14.67
N LEU A 479 3.76 20.85 -14.54
CA LEU A 479 4.36 20.18 -13.38
C LEU A 479 5.75 19.62 -13.66
N ALA A 480 6.19 19.62 -14.93
CA ALA A 480 7.45 19.01 -15.35
C ALA A 480 8.66 19.55 -14.57
N PHE A 481 9.60 18.65 -14.26
CA PHE A 481 10.88 18.96 -13.63
C PHE A 481 12.02 18.84 -14.65
N SER A 482 12.96 19.79 -14.62
CA SER A 482 14.18 19.76 -15.43
C SER A 482 15.16 18.68 -14.96
N THR A 483 15.15 18.39 -13.66
CA THR A 483 15.98 17.35 -13.03
C THR A 483 15.32 16.86 -11.74
N VAL A 484 15.38 15.56 -11.51
CA VAL A 484 14.94 14.92 -10.27
C VAL A 484 16.12 14.18 -9.64
N THR A 485 16.42 14.48 -8.38
CA THR A 485 17.49 13.83 -7.59
C THR A 485 16.87 13.10 -6.41
N LEU A 486 17.04 11.78 -6.38
CA LEU A 486 16.54 10.92 -5.31
C LEU A 486 17.73 10.46 -4.46
N VAL A 487 17.86 11.03 -3.25
CA VAL A 487 18.97 10.75 -2.35
C VAL A 487 18.52 9.72 -1.32
N VAL A 488 19.12 8.53 -1.38
CA VAL A 488 18.78 7.37 -0.52
C VAL A 488 17.27 7.11 -0.37
N PRO A 489 16.48 7.06 -1.47
CA PRO A 489 15.08 6.68 -1.37
C PRO A 489 15.04 5.24 -0.85
N GLY A 490 14.60 5.05 0.39
CA GLY A 490 14.34 3.72 0.92
C GLY A 490 13.28 3.03 0.06
N MET A 491 13.30 1.70 -0.01
CA MET A 491 12.24 0.91 -0.65
C MET A 491 11.89 -0.24 0.29
N HIS A 492 10.65 -0.73 0.27
CA HIS A 492 10.21 -1.90 1.04
C HIS A 492 10.12 -1.72 2.56
N LEU A 493 9.74 -0.53 3.07
CA LEU A 493 9.53 -0.34 4.52
C LEU A 493 8.48 -1.31 5.09
N THR A 494 7.34 -1.46 4.42
CA THR A 494 6.28 -2.38 4.87
C THR A 494 6.74 -3.84 4.81
N ASP A 495 7.45 -4.26 3.76
CA ASP A 495 7.94 -5.63 3.61
C ASP A 495 9.04 -5.95 4.65
N LEU A 496 9.97 -5.01 4.87
CA LEU A 496 11.02 -5.12 5.88
C LEU A 496 10.45 -5.16 7.30
N VAL A 497 9.35 -4.45 7.58
CA VAL A 497 8.73 -4.39 8.90
C VAL A 497 7.78 -5.58 9.13
N MET A 498 6.98 -5.97 8.13
CA MET A 498 5.96 -7.02 8.27
C MET A 498 6.52 -8.44 8.09
N ASN A 499 7.53 -8.64 7.24
CA ASN A 499 8.11 -9.97 6.98
C ASN A 499 9.39 -10.26 7.77
N SER A 500 9.83 -9.33 8.61
CA SER A 500 10.96 -9.55 9.52
C SER A 500 10.47 -10.04 10.87
N MET A 501 10.81 -11.29 11.21
CA MET A 501 10.53 -11.92 12.51
C MET A 501 11.09 -11.18 13.73
N LEU A 502 12.06 -10.26 13.56
CA LEU A 502 12.72 -9.53 14.65
C LEU A 502 12.39 -8.03 14.63
N LEU A 503 12.53 -7.41 13.45
CA LEU A 503 12.24 -5.98 13.27
C LEU A 503 10.76 -5.63 13.50
N GLY A 504 9.78 -6.52 13.32
CA GLY A 504 8.38 -6.19 13.58
C GLY A 504 8.12 -5.77 15.03
N GLU A 505 8.48 -6.62 16.00
CA GLU A 505 8.34 -6.30 17.43
C GLU A 505 9.32 -5.21 17.88
N GLU A 506 10.53 -5.15 17.31
CA GLU A 506 11.55 -4.14 17.65
C GLU A 506 11.17 -2.75 17.12
N VAL A 507 10.62 -2.64 15.90
CA VAL A 507 10.11 -1.38 15.33
C VAL A 507 8.85 -0.92 16.06
N ILE A 508 7.94 -1.83 16.41
CA ILE A 508 6.79 -1.50 17.28
C ILE A 508 7.28 -1.06 18.67
N GLY A 509 8.36 -1.65 19.19
CA GLY A 509 8.97 -1.27 20.47
C GLY A 509 9.77 0.04 20.44
N GLU A 510 10.38 0.39 19.31
CA GLU A 510 11.10 1.65 19.02
C GLU A 510 10.18 2.77 18.50
N ILE A 511 8.90 2.46 18.29
CA ILE A 511 7.79 3.38 18.06
C ILE A 511 7.07 3.68 19.39
N LYS A 512 7.06 2.73 20.33
CA LYS A 512 6.42 2.87 21.65
C LYS A 512 7.33 3.48 22.74
N LYS A 513 8.55 3.87 22.40
CA LYS A 513 9.50 4.58 23.28
C LYS A 513 9.78 5.94 22.70
#